data_AF-A0A7Y5GHK2-F1
#
_entry.id   AF-A0A7Y5GHK2-F1
#
_cell.length_a   1.000
_cell.length_b   1.000
_cell.length_c   1.000
_cell.angle_alpha   90.00
_cell.angle_beta   90.00
_cell.angle_gamma   90.00
#
_symmetry.space_group_name_H-M   'P 1'
#
loop_
_entity.id
_entity.type
_entity.pdbx_description
1 polymer ?
#
loop_
_entity_poly.entity_id
_entity_poly.type
_entity_poly.pdbx_seq_one_letter_code
_entity_poly.pdbx_strand_id
1 'polypeptide(L)'
;MTAFRPSRRSMLASLLGAAPFASGTEILPPVRAITRGPRHHWFGYYDKLEFDPGNRYVLGMQVDFEHRSPRPDDIIGIGMVDIQSGDRWIELGKSRAWGWQQGCMLQWIPGSDSEIIWNDRQGDRFVAYILNVRTRKRRTLPAPVYALSPDGKWAISTDFSRLNDCRPGYGYAGIADPGKDTAAPDD
;
A
#
# COMPACT_ATOMS: atom_id res chain seq x y z
N MET A 1 24.47 -51.30 42.01
CA MET A 1 24.36 -50.11 42.89
C MET A 1 24.79 -48.90 42.07
N THR A 2 23.80 -48.11 41.67
CA THR A 2 23.85 -47.17 40.55
C THR A 2 24.31 -45.79 41.01
N ALA A 3 25.29 -45.22 40.32
CA ALA A 3 25.89 -43.92 40.63
C ALA A 3 24.90 -42.77 40.33
N PHE A 4 24.66 -41.92 41.33
CA PHE A 4 23.87 -40.69 41.19
C PHE A 4 24.72 -39.61 40.50
N ARG A 5 24.34 -39.24 39.26
CA ARG A 5 24.89 -38.08 38.55
C ARG A 5 24.05 -36.83 38.86
N PRO A 6 24.59 -35.79 39.49
CA PRO A 6 23.85 -34.55 39.71
C PRO A 6 23.62 -33.80 38.38
N SER A 7 22.39 -33.31 38.20
CA SER A 7 21.91 -32.64 36.99
C SER A 7 22.45 -31.20 36.84
N ARG A 8 22.58 -30.74 35.59
CA ARG A 8 23.03 -29.40 35.15
C ARG A 8 22.09 -28.24 35.55
N ARG A 9 21.78 -28.06 36.83
CA ARG A 9 20.89 -26.98 37.32
C ARG A 9 21.47 -26.13 38.44
N SER A 10 22.80 -26.01 38.50
CA SER A 10 23.47 -25.19 39.50
C SER A 10 24.79 -24.64 38.98
N MET A 11 24.72 -23.64 38.11
CA MET A 11 25.76 -22.63 37.93
C MET A 11 25.13 -21.36 37.34
N LEU A 12 25.57 -20.20 37.83
CA LEU A 12 25.17 -18.82 37.48
C LEU A 12 23.95 -18.23 38.21
N ALA A 13 23.98 -18.28 39.54
CA ALA A 13 23.51 -17.16 40.34
C ALA A 13 24.73 -16.33 40.76
N SER A 14 25.20 -15.42 39.89
CA SER A 14 26.13 -14.32 40.22
C SER A 14 26.45 -13.54 38.95
N LEU A 15 25.76 -12.41 38.78
CA LEU A 15 26.14 -11.16 38.08
C LEU A 15 24.86 -10.37 37.75
N LEU A 16 24.03 -10.11 38.77
CA LEU A 16 23.12 -8.96 38.75
C LEU A 16 23.95 -7.72 39.12
N GLY A 17 24.88 -7.37 38.24
CA GLY A 17 25.30 -5.99 38.13
C GLY A 17 24.12 -5.26 37.52
N ALA A 18 23.35 -4.56 38.33
CA ALA A 18 22.39 -3.60 37.85
C ALA A 18 23.17 -2.53 37.08
N ALA A 19 23.40 -2.77 35.78
CA ALA A 19 23.59 -1.67 34.87
C ALA A 19 22.36 -0.79 35.07
N PRO A 20 22.50 0.48 35.47
CA PRO A 20 21.37 1.38 35.42
C PRO A 20 20.91 1.36 33.97
N PHE A 21 19.74 0.79 33.71
CA PHE A 21 19.02 1.10 32.48
C PHE A 21 18.90 2.61 32.53
N ALA A 22 19.71 3.28 31.71
CA ALA A 22 19.59 4.70 31.52
C ALA A 22 18.16 4.89 31.04
N SER A 23 17.29 5.34 31.95
CA SER A 23 15.97 5.88 31.64
C SER A 23 16.19 7.21 30.92
N GLY A 24 16.84 7.16 29.75
CA GLY A 24 16.76 8.23 28.79
C GLY A 24 15.34 8.17 28.27
N THR A 25 14.51 9.12 28.66
CA THR A 25 13.33 9.45 27.87
C THR A 25 13.84 9.90 26.51
N GLU A 26 13.90 8.96 25.55
CA GLU A 26 14.19 9.30 24.17
C GLU A 26 13.18 10.34 23.71
N ILE A 27 13.68 11.50 23.30
CA ILE A 27 12.85 12.52 22.67
C ILE A 27 12.53 12.02 21.28
N LEU A 28 11.36 11.38 21.13
CA LEU A 28 10.86 10.93 19.83
C LEU A 28 10.52 12.13 18.94
N PRO A 29 10.62 11.98 17.61
CA PRO A 29 10.13 12.99 16.68
C PRO A 29 8.64 13.32 16.93
N PRO A 30 8.22 14.58 16.75
CA PRO A 30 6.81 14.93 16.89
C PRO A 30 5.97 14.20 15.83
N VAL A 31 4.84 13.65 16.24
CA VAL A 31 3.87 12.97 15.36
C VAL A 31 2.57 13.76 15.34
N ARG A 32 1.97 13.91 14.16
CA ARG A 32 0.61 14.44 14.01
C ARG A 32 -0.16 13.72 12.91
N ALA A 33 -1.48 13.64 13.06
CA ALA A 33 -2.35 13.17 12.00
C ALA A 33 -2.47 14.24 10.89
N ILE A 34 -2.50 13.78 9.63
CA ILE A 34 -2.72 14.60 8.43
C ILE A 34 -4.06 14.28 7.73
N THR A 35 -4.83 13.35 8.29
CA THR A 35 -6.16 12.96 7.82
C THR A 35 -7.14 12.93 8.98
N ARG A 36 -8.43 12.99 8.69
CA ARG A 36 -9.51 13.01 9.68
C ARG A 36 -10.69 12.19 9.17
N GLY A 37 -11.39 11.53 10.09
CA GLY A 37 -12.64 10.83 9.82
C GLY A 37 -13.78 11.75 9.34
N PRO A 38 -14.95 11.19 8.98
CA PRO A 38 -15.42 9.85 9.34
C PRO A 38 -14.94 8.72 8.43
N ARG A 39 -14.27 9.04 7.31
CA ARG A 39 -13.71 8.02 6.39
C ARG A 39 -12.36 7.51 6.88
N HIS A 40 -12.00 6.32 6.41
CA HIS A 40 -10.73 5.68 6.72
C HIS A 40 -9.73 6.04 5.63
N HIS A 41 -8.56 6.57 6.02
CA HIS A 41 -7.50 6.97 5.10
C HIS A 41 -6.24 6.14 5.31
N TRP A 42 -5.63 5.70 4.23
CA TRP A 42 -4.34 5.02 4.26
C TRP A 42 -3.64 5.15 2.90
N PHE A 43 -2.35 4.81 2.89
CA PHE A 43 -1.58 4.61 1.68
C PHE A 43 -1.11 3.15 1.62
N GLY A 44 -1.11 2.56 0.42
CA GLY A 44 -0.89 1.13 0.23
C GLY A 44 0.49 0.85 -0.34
N TYR A 45 1.12 -0.21 0.18
CA TYR A 45 2.40 -0.77 -0.26
C TYR A 45 3.61 0.16 -0.06
N TYR A 46 4.73 -0.41 0.38
CA TYR A 46 5.87 0.34 0.94
C TYR A 46 6.86 0.88 -0.10
N ASP A 47 6.81 0.38 -1.33
CA ASP A 47 7.74 0.73 -2.42
C ASP A 47 7.18 1.84 -3.33
N LYS A 48 6.01 2.40 -3.00
CA LYS A 48 5.29 3.37 -3.81
C LYS A 48 5.61 4.80 -3.40
N LEU A 49 5.75 5.68 -4.38
CA LEU A 49 6.03 7.10 -4.15
C LEU A 49 4.75 7.81 -3.66
N GLU A 50 4.63 8.02 -2.35
CA GLU A 50 3.48 8.68 -1.70
C GLU A 50 3.55 10.21 -1.76
N PHE A 51 4.74 10.77 -1.53
CA PHE A 51 4.98 12.21 -1.47
C PHE A 51 5.33 12.76 -2.84
N ASP A 52 4.82 13.96 -3.15
CA ASP A 52 5.28 14.70 -4.31
C ASP A 52 6.76 15.13 -4.12
N PRO A 53 7.49 15.46 -5.19
CA PRO A 53 8.89 15.88 -5.08
C PRO A 53 9.13 17.08 -4.15
N GLY A 54 8.11 17.93 -3.92
CA GLY A 54 8.17 19.07 -3.01
C GLY A 54 7.81 18.78 -1.56
N ASN A 55 7.44 17.53 -1.20
CA ASN A 55 6.99 17.13 0.13
C ASN A 55 5.84 18.00 0.68
N ARG A 56 4.91 18.42 -0.17
CA ARG A 56 3.69 19.17 0.19
C ARG A 56 2.43 18.31 0.08
N TYR A 57 2.36 17.49 -0.97
CA TYR A 57 1.21 16.66 -1.28
C TYR A 57 1.51 15.21 -0.94
N VAL A 58 0.67 14.64 -0.09
CA VAL A 58 0.78 13.23 0.35
C VAL A 58 -0.37 12.47 -0.26
N LEU A 59 -0.10 11.51 -1.14
CA LEU A 59 -1.14 10.68 -1.74
C LEU A 59 -1.81 9.81 -0.68
N GLY A 60 -3.09 9.55 -0.89
CA GLY A 60 -3.83 8.66 -0.03
C GLY A 60 -5.04 8.08 -0.72
N MET A 61 -5.57 7.06 -0.10
CA MET A 61 -6.85 6.47 -0.46
C MET A 61 -7.85 6.68 0.67
N GLN A 62 -9.14 6.62 0.36
CA GLN A 62 -10.21 6.71 1.36
C GLN A 62 -11.37 5.76 1.07
N VAL A 63 -11.94 5.19 2.13
CA VAL A 63 -13.15 4.34 2.08
C VAL A 63 -14.05 4.60 3.28
N ASP A 64 -15.30 4.16 3.18
CA ASP A 64 -16.32 4.31 4.22
C ASP A 64 -16.42 3.10 5.17
N PHE A 65 -15.58 2.07 4.98
CA PHE A 65 -15.62 0.84 5.76
C PHE A 65 -14.23 0.26 6.01
N GLU A 66 -14.09 -0.46 7.10
CA GLU A 66 -12.99 -1.39 7.38
C GLU A 66 -13.60 -2.75 7.79
N HIS A 67 -12.79 -3.79 8.00
CA HIS A 67 -13.21 -5.13 8.49
C HIS A 67 -13.72 -6.18 7.48
N ARG A 68 -13.56 -5.96 6.17
CA ARG A 68 -13.84 -7.01 5.17
C ARG A 68 -13.02 -6.82 3.90
N SER A 69 -12.85 -7.87 3.12
CA SER A 69 -12.25 -7.75 1.78
C SER A 69 -13.13 -6.90 0.85
N PRO A 70 -12.54 -6.18 -0.11
CA PRO A 70 -13.28 -5.49 -1.16
C PRO A 70 -14.06 -6.48 -2.04
N ARG A 71 -15.27 -6.08 -2.41
CA ARG A 71 -16.13 -6.73 -3.40
C ARG A 71 -15.95 -6.02 -4.75
N PRO A 72 -16.36 -6.65 -5.88
CA PRO A 72 -16.18 -6.09 -7.21
C PRO A 72 -16.66 -4.65 -7.41
N ASP A 73 -17.73 -4.25 -6.71
CA ASP A 73 -18.36 -2.93 -6.87
C ASP A 73 -17.97 -1.93 -5.78
N ASP A 74 -17.13 -2.33 -4.82
CA ASP A 74 -16.64 -1.40 -3.81
C ASP A 74 -15.66 -0.41 -4.43
N ILE A 75 -15.88 0.86 -4.09
CA ILE A 75 -15.09 1.96 -4.62
C ILE A 75 -14.15 2.48 -3.55
N ILE A 76 -12.88 2.60 -3.90
CA ILE A 76 -11.89 3.37 -3.15
C ILE A 76 -11.77 4.77 -3.75
N GLY A 77 -11.76 5.79 -2.91
CA GLY A 77 -11.47 7.16 -3.32
C GLY A 77 -9.97 7.39 -3.39
N ILE A 78 -9.52 8.10 -4.42
CA ILE A 78 -8.12 8.51 -4.61
C ILE A 78 -8.02 10.00 -4.33
N GLY A 79 -7.04 10.40 -3.53
CA GLY A 79 -6.80 11.80 -3.23
C GLY A 79 -5.39 12.09 -2.78
N MET A 80 -5.19 13.33 -2.33
CA MET A 80 -3.97 13.77 -1.68
C MET A 80 -4.28 14.76 -0.57
N VAL A 81 -3.44 14.80 0.45
CA VAL A 81 -3.45 15.81 1.51
C VAL A 81 -2.49 16.93 1.14
N ASP A 82 -2.96 18.18 1.21
CA ASP A 82 -2.10 19.36 1.16
C ASP A 82 -1.66 19.76 2.58
N ILE A 83 -0.48 19.30 3.01
CA ILE A 83 0.00 19.48 4.40
C ILE A 83 0.41 20.92 4.71
N GLN A 84 0.50 21.78 3.69
CA GLN A 84 0.77 23.21 3.84
C GLN A 84 -0.50 24.06 3.77
N SER A 85 -1.68 23.43 3.58
CA SER A 85 -2.97 24.10 3.51
C SER A 85 -3.96 23.50 4.53
N GLY A 86 -3.51 23.36 5.79
CA GLY A 86 -4.35 22.86 6.88
C GLY A 86 -4.82 21.42 6.68
N ASP A 87 -3.97 20.56 6.12
CA ASP A 87 -4.26 19.14 5.85
C ASP A 87 -5.50 18.90 4.98
N ARG A 88 -5.72 19.81 4.04
CA ARG A 88 -6.89 19.71 3.18
C ARG A 88 -6.79 18.47 2.30
N TRP A 89 -7.78 17.61 2.40
CA TRP A 89 -7.99 16.51 1.45
C TRP A 89 -8.47 17.02 0.09
N ILE A 90 -7.83 16.57 -0.98
CA ILE A 90 -8.15 16.90 -2.37
C ILE A 90 -8.52 15.61 -3.09
N GLU A 91 -9.77 15.48 -3.54
CA GLU A 91 -10.23 14.32 -4.30
C GLU A 91 -9.69 14.34 -5.74
N LEU A 92 -9.10 13.22 -6.16
CA LEU A 92 -8.44 13.05 -7.45
C LEU A 92 -9.15 12.06 -8.37
N GLY A 93 -9.78 11.04 -7.81
CA GLY A 93 -10.44 10.01 -8.60
C GLY A 93 -11.00 8.90 -7.73
N LYS A 94 -11.34 7.79 -8.38
CA LYS A 94 -11.92 6.60 -7.77
C LYS A 94 -11.34 5.36 -8.45
N SER A 95 -11.41 4.21 -7.77
CA SER A 95 -11.06 2.91 -8.35
C SER A 95 -11.98 1.81 -7.84
N ARG A 96 -12.23 0.80 -8.67
CA ARG A 96 -12.82 -0.50 -8.29
C ARG A 96 -11.81 -1.64 -8.27
N ALA A 97 -10.56 -1.37 -8.63
CA ALA A 97 -9.47 -2.34 -8.68
C ALA A 97 -8.52 -2.10 -7.50
N TRP A 98 -8.87 -2.64 -6.33
CA TRP A 98 -8.08 -2.42 -5.11
C TRP A 98 -8.14 -3.58 -4.12
N GLY A 99 -7.11 -3.65 -3.28
CA GLY A 99 -7.00 -4.55 -2.12
C GLY A 99 -6.39 -3.83 -0.91
N TRP A 100 -6.52 -4.40 0.29
CA TRP A 100 -6.01 -3.76 1.51
C TRP A 100 -4.48 -3.63 1.56
N GLN A 101 -3.77 -4.64 1.03
CA GLN A 101 -2.31 -4.69 1.10
C GLN A 101 -1.67 -3.70 0.11
N GLN A 102 -2.17 -3.71 -1.13
CA GLN A 102 -1.55 -2.98 -2.25
C GLN A 102 -2.30 -1.71 -2.66
N GLY A 103 -3.47 -1.45 -2.07
CA GLY A 103 -4.37 -0.43 -2.58
C GLY A 103 -4.72 -0.70 -4.05
N CYS A 104 -4.61 0.33 -4.87
CA CYS A 104 -4.72 0.26 -6.33
C CYS A 104 -3.40 0.62 -7.03
N MET A 105 -2.25 0.32 -6.41
CA MET A 105 -0.91 0.70 -6.91
C MET A 105 -0.74 2.21 -7.13
N LEU A 106 -1.42 3.00 -6.30
CA LEU A 106 -1.37 4.47 -6.31
C LEU A 106 0.05 4.96 -6.02
N GLN A 107 0.58 5.83 -6.89
CA GLN A 107 1.87 6.48 -6.68
C GLN A 107 2.04 7.70 -7.60
N TRP A 108 2.98 8.59 -7.25
CA TRP A 108 3.58 9.53 -8.20
C TRP A 108 4.40 8.79 -9.25
N ILE A 109 4.37 9.27 -10.49
CA ILE A 109 5.25 8.73 -11.54
C ILE A 109 6.68 9.24 -11.30
N PRO A 110 7.70 8.36 -11.23
CA PRO A 110 9.10 8.77 -11.10
C PRO A 110 9.50 9.81 -12.14
N GLY A 111 10.17 10.87 -11.71
CA GLY A 111 10.58 11.98 -12.58
C GLY A 111 9.46 12.98 -12.95
N SER A 112 8.23 12.77 -12.47
CA SER A 112 7.12 13.73 -12.65
C SER A 112 6.90 14.59 -11.41
N ASP A 113 6.53 15.86 -11.62
CA ASP A 113 6.16 16.82 -10.58
C ASP A 113 4.64 17.02 -10.44
N SER A 114 3.86 16.28 -11.25
CA SER A 114 2.44 16.54 -11.42
C SER A 114 1.62 15.33 -11.85
N GLU A 115 2.23 14.22 -12.24
CA GLU A 115 1.51 13.02 -12.69
C GLU A 115 1.52 11.90 -11.64
N ILE A 116 0.34 11.36 -11.40
CA ILE A 116 0.12 10.18 -10.57
C ILE A 116 -0.49 9.07 -11.41
N ILE A 117 -0.33 7.83 -10.95
CA ILE A 117 -0.93 6.65 -11.58
C ILE A 117 -1.62 5.77 -10.54
N TRP A 118 -2.72 5.14 -10.93
CA TRP A 118 -3.38 4.07 -10.17
C TRP A 118 -4.17 3.13 -11.08
N ASN A 119 -4.41 1.91 -10.63
CA ASN A 119 -5.20 0.90 -11.32
C ASN A 119 -6.71 1.12 -11.12
N ASP A 120 -7.52 0.79 -12.13
CA ASP A 120 -8.97 0.75 -12.07
C ASP A 120 -9.52 -0.40 -12.92
N ARG A 121 -10.84 -0.61 -12.89
CA ARG A 121 -11.56 -1.60 -13.71
C ARG A 121 -12.52 -0.90 -14.68
N GLN A 122 -12.41 -1.21 -15.97
CA GLN A 122 -13.35 -0.81 -17.01
C GLN A 122 -14.04 -2.06 -17.58
N GLY A 123 -15.30 -2.29 -17.19
CA GLY A 123 -16.02 -3.49 -17.60
C GLY A 123 -15.32 -4.75 -17.09
N ASP A 124 -14.84 -5.55 -18.04
CA ASP A 124 -14.18 -6.85 -17.88
C ASP A 124 -12.65 -6.78 -17.96
N ARG A 125 -12.06 -5.57 -17.98
CA ARG A 125 -10.60 -5.38 -17.96
C ARG A 125 -10.13 -4.49 -16.82
N PHE A 126 -8.95 -4.79 -16.28
CA PHE A 126 -8.20 -3.86 -15.46
C PHE A 126 -7.39 -2.90 -16.35
N VAL A 127 -7.27 -1.66 -15.91
CA VAL A 127 -6.57 -0.57 -16.60
C VAL A 127 -5.76 0.23 -15.58
N ALA A 128 -4.92 1.15 -16.04
CA ALA A 128 -4.34 2.18 -15.18
C ALA A 128 -4.71 3.57 -15.70
N TYR A 129 -4.97 4.50 -14.78
CA TYR A 129 -5.14 5.91 -15.10
C TYR A 129 -3.89 6.67 -14.74
N ILE A 130 -3.43 7.53 -15.64
CA ILE A 130 -2.47 8.58 -15.32
C ILE A 130 -3.21 9.91 -15.29
N LEU A 131 -3.09 10.62 -14.17
CA LEU A 131 -3.72 11.92 -13.94
C LEU A 131 -2.65 12.97 -13.67
N ASN A 132 -2.74 14.10 -14.36
CA ASN A 132 -2.03 15.30 -13.98
C ASN A 132 -2.83 16.05 -12.89
N VAL A 133 -2.28 16.16 -11.68
CA VAL A 133 -3.00 16.70 -10.50
C VAL A 133 -3.30 18.19 -10.60
N ARG A 134 -2.54 18.94 -11.42
CA ARG A 134 -2.70 20.39 -11.61
C ARG A 134 -3.80 20.69 -12.63
N THR A 135 -3.75 20.01 -13.77
CA THR A 135 -4.65 20.26 -14.90
C THR A 135 -5.90 19.39 -14.90
N ARG A 136 -5.92 18.35 -14.06
CA ARG A 136 -6.95 17.30 -14.02
C ARG A 136 -7.10 16.49 -15.30
N LYS A 137 -6.19 16.64 -16.26
CA LYS A 137 -6.18 15.83 -17.48
C LYS A 137 -5.77 14.40 -17.13
N ARG A 138 -6.53 13.44 -17.67
CA ARG A 138 -6.34 12.01 -17.44
C ARG A 138 -6.19 11.26 -18.75
N ARG A 139 -5.28 10.29 -18.79
CA ARG A 139 -5.18 9.28 -19.85
C ARG A 139 -5.26 7.88 -19.24
N THR A 140 -5.60 6.89 -20.08
CA THR A 140 -5.77 5.50 -19.67
C THR A 140 -4.72 4.64 -20.36
N LEU A 141 -4.04 3.78 -19.59
CA LEU A 141 -3.24 2.68 -20.11
C LEU A 141 -4.12 1.44 -20.26
N PRO A 142 -3.91 0.61 -21.29
CA PRO A 142 -4.79 -0.51 -21.58
C PRO A 142 -4.65 -1.70 -20.61
N ALA A 143 -3.71 -1.64 -19.67
CA ALA A 143 -3.42 -2.67 -18.67
C ALA A 143 -3.14 -2.02 -17.30
N PRO A 144 -3.32 -2.75 -16.19
CA PRO A 144 -2.90 -2.27 -14.88
C PRO A 144 -1.37 -2.26 -14.76
N VAL A 145 -0.86 -1.62 -13.71
CA VAL A 145 0.57 -1.56 -13.39
C VAL A 145 0.85 -2.20 -12.04
N TYR A 146 2.00 -2.85 -11.90
CA TYR A 146 2.50 -3.37 -10.63
C TYR A 146 3.71 -2.57 -10.14
N ALA A 147 4.65 -2.27 -11.05
CA ALA A 147 5.82 -1.45 -10.78
C ALA A 147 6.17 -0.57 -11.98
N LEU A 148 6.82 0.56 -11.69
CA LEU A 148 7.32 1.51 -12.68
C LEU A 148 8.85 1.45 -12.71
N SER A 149 9.44 1.72 -13.87
CA SER A 149 10.88 1.92 -13.97
C SER A 149 11.30 3.18 -13.19
N PRO A 150 12.56 3.26 -12.71
CA PRO A 150 13.06 4.44 -11.99
C PRO A 150 12.97 5.75 -12.79
N ASP A 151 12.93 5.68 -14.12
CA ASP A 151 12.77 6.84 -15.00
C ASP A 151 11.31 7.11 -15.43
N GLY A 152 10.36 6.33 -14.92
CA GLY A 152 8.92 6.48 -15.16
C GLY A 152 8.45 6.13 -16.58
N LYS A 153 9.32 5.59 -17.44
CA LYS A 153 9.01 5.34 -18.86
C LYS A 153 8.40 3.96 -19.14
N TRP A 154 8.65 3.00 -18.26
CA TRP A 154 8.18 1.62 -18.39
C TRP A 154 7.37 1.22 -17.17
N ALA A 155 6.41 0.32 -17.40
CA ALA A 155 5.67 -0.33 -16.35
C ALA A 155 5.65 -1.83 -16.62
N ILE A 156 5.71 -2.61 -15.55
CA ILE A 156 5.43 -4.05 -15.59
C ILE A 156 4.09 -4.30 -14.89
N SER A 157 3.37 -5.31 -15.35
CA SER A 157 2.12 -5.75 -14.73
C SER A 157 2.24 -7.21 -14.27
N THR A 158 1.24 -7.63 -13.52
CA THR A 158 0.93 -9.02 -13.23
C THR A 158 -0.56 -9.26 -13.50
N ASP A 159 -0.99 -10.52 -13.51
CA ASP A 159 -2.41 -10.84 -13.51
C ASP A 159 -2.99 -10.62 -12.10
N PHE A 160 -3.74 -9.54 -11.94
CA PHE A 160 -4.38 -9.19 -10.67
C PHE A 160 -5.59 -10.05 -10.31
N SER A 161 -6.24 -10.69 -11.29
CA SER A 161 -7.30 -11.68 -11.03
C SER A 161 -6.70 -12.95 -10.47
N ARG A 162 -5.64 -13.46 -11.10
CA ARG A 162 -4.90 -14.62 -10.60
C ARG A 162 -4.24 -14.35 -9.26
N LEU A 163 -3.66 -13.16 -9.07
CA LEU A 163 -3.10 -12.76 -7.78
C LEU A 163 -4.19 -12.75 -6.69
N ASN A 164 -5.43 -12.40 -7.02
CA ASN A 164 -6.53 -12.41 -6.07
C ASN A 164 -6.92 -13.83 -5.65
N ASP A 165 -6.88 -14.80 -6.57
CA ASP A 165 -7.16 -16.20 -6.28
C ASP A 165 -5.98 -16.88 -5.54
N CYS A 166 -4.74 -16.61 -5.97
CA CYS A 166 -3.54 -17.22 -5.39
C CYS A 166 -3.11 -16.59 -4.06
N ARG A 167 -3.38 -15.29 -3.85
CA ARG A 167 -3.03 -14.50 -2.66
C ARG A 167 -4.13 -13.46 -2.36
N PRO A 168 -5.29 -13.89 -1.84
CA PRO A 168 -6.40 -12.98 -1.52
C PRO A 168 -5.96 -11.77 -0.69
N GLY A 169 -6.40 -10.59 -1.10
CA GLY A 169 -6.03 -9.30 -0.47
C GLY A 169 -4.87 -8.55 -1.14
N TYR A 170 -4.13 -9.20 -2.04
CA TYR A 170 -3.12 -8.58 -2.90
C TYR A 170 -3.63 -8.32 -4.32
N GLY A 171 -4.48 -9.19 -4.86
CA GLY A 171 -5.12 -8.98 -6.16
C GLY A 171 -6.40 -8.14 -6.12
N TYR A 172 -7.11 -8.10 -7.24
CA TYR A 172 -8.33 -7.31 -7.42
C TYR A 172 -9.55 -8.19 -7.67
N ALA A 173 -10.66 -7.86 -7.02
CA ALA A 173 -11.95 -8.49 -7.27
C ALA A 173 -12.60 -7.95 -8.56
N GLY A 174 -13.49 -8.74 -9.15
CA GLY A 174 -14.41 -8.29 -10.21
C GLY A 174 -14.10 -8.79 -11.61
N ILE A 175 -12.98 -9.47 -11.81
CA ILE A 175 -12.66 -10.23 -13.03
C ILE A 175 -12.17 -11.61 -12.59
N ALA A 176 -12.71 -12.68 -13.18
CA ALA A 176 -12.33 -14.05 -12.84
C ALA A 176 -10.95 -14.39 -13.42
N ASP A 177 -10.16 -15.20 -12.68
CA ASP A 177 -8.92 -15.80 -13.20
C ASP A 177 -9.29 -16.88 -14.25
N PRO A 178 -8.92 -16.71 -15.53
CA PRO A 178 -9.18 -17.71 -16.56
C PRO A 178 -8.43 -19.03 -16.31
N GLY A 179 -7.26 -18.96 -15.67
CA GLY A 179 -6.39 -20.09 -15.35
C GLY A 179 -6.56 -20.61 -13.93
N LYS A 180 -7.69 -20.33 -13.26
CA LYS A 180 -7.91 -20.64 -11.84
C LYS A 180 -7.55 -22.07 -11.44
N ASP A 181 -7.94 -23.04 -12.27
CA ASP A 181 -7.77 -24.47 -12.00
C ASP A 181 -6.42 -25.02 -12.51
N THR A 182 -5.59 -24.18 -13.12
CA THR A 182 -4.26 -24.56 -13.65
C THR A 182 -3.19 -23.84 -12.84
N ALA A 183 -2.30 -24.56 -12.15
CA ALA A 183 -1.31 -23.95 -11.26
C ALA A 183 -0.28 -23.05 -11.98
N ALA A 184 0.08 -23.39 -13.21
CA ALA A 184 0.96 -22.61 -14.07
C ALA A 184 0.41 -22.67 -15.52
N PRO A 185 -0.49 -21.75 -15.89
CA PRO A 185 -0.96 -21.61 -17.27
C PRO A 185 0.21 -21.28 -18.22
N ASP A 186 0.06 -21.62 -19.51
CA ASP A 186 1.09 -21.38 -20.53
C ASP A 186 1.13 -19.91 -21.00
N ASP A 187 0.13 -19.10 -20.60
CA ASP A 187 -0.11 -17.72 -21.01
C ASP A 187 0.07 -16.66 -19.90
#